data_AF-A0A8H6U4V1-F1
#
_entry.id   AF-A0A8H6U4V1-F1
#
_cell.length_a   1.000
_cell.length_b   1.000
_cell.length_c   1.000
_cell.angle_alpha   90.00
_cell.angle_beta   90.00
_cell.angle_gamma   90.00
#
_symmetry.space_group_name_H-M   'P 1'
#
loop_
_entity.id
_entity.type
_entity.pdbx_description
1 polymer ?
#
loop_
_entity_poly.entity_id
_entity_poly.type
_entity_poly.pdbx_seq_one_letter_code
_entity_poly.pdbx_strand_id
1 'polypeptide(L)'
;MHSSDLHSRYSDDISPYEEVSTDTLLDSAISLLQMPHKGLKRSWFTTPNVLRLSSLVFHSALVVIHLALVGIWSRGLEHRFTVALENEKVASFLITATSTAFGTIYSAILVFVTQALSRRRSLQKDQVLTATHDNAAAWAGIGAALLHLWYQKAVRASLGRTLTAVLYLMTISGLHITISSLFSLVTFNSSRSFLSATIGLPAFNPAFTVTNSRMPSQRDEMLVYVADSLYFLPSVLDSTTSLGLQDGSLYDMLDSDALSGNATVDASGFNITCGSVPEEDRSPLVYRDGVWWQNSNQIIYSTQVGIISAMPPTDSDSVVLYSTIPIVDSSGKSGSWVDVIPPMNTSVSSIQLLQCSLTLVRQLATVDAQSHKIQTIEPSFKKNTSTWLPYAAPHSNVTADGNVFIDTWALWYGAMPSSDFMLDYSGSETATVLA
;
A
#
# COMPACT_ATOMS: atom_id res chain seq x y z
N MET A 1 -26.07 -25.71 -26.07
CA MET A 1 -25.81 -25.83 -27.52
C MET A 1 -25.39 -24.45 -28.00
N HIS A 2 -24.18 -24.36 -28.56
CA HIS A 2 -23.48 -23.16 -29.10
C HIS A 2 -23.10 -22.03 -28.12
N SER A 3 -21.90 -22.19 -27.56
CA SER A 3 -21.02 -21.12 -27.10
C SER A 3 -19.63 -21.43 -27.64
N SER A 4 -19.27 -20.80 -28.75
CA SER A 4 -17.93 -20.83 -29.34
C SER A 4 -17.92 -19.83 -30.48
N ASP A 5 -17.40 -18.63 -30.20
CA ASP A 5 -16.72 -17.75 -31.16
C ASP A 5 -16.49 -16.38 -30.52
N LEU A 6 -15.36 -16.22 -29.81
CA LEU A 6 -14.76 -14.92 -29.50
C LEU A 6 -13.37 -15.09 -28.86
N HIS A 7 -12.45 -15.77 -29.55
CA HIS A 7 -11.03 -15.74 -29.21
C HIS A 7 -10.18 -16.03 -30.45
N SER A 8 -9.97 -15.01 -31.30
CA SER A 8 -8.84 -14.94 -32.23
C SER A 8 -8.86 -13.60 -32.95
N ARG A 9 -8.16 -12.60 -32.39
CA ARG A 9 -7.61 -11.42 -33.07
C ARG A 9 -6.90 -10.53 -32.04
N TYR A 10 -5.78 -11.02 -31.52
CA TYR A 10 -4.77 -10.18 -30.87
C TYR A 10 -3.39 -10.81 -31.07
N SER A 11 -3.03 -10.98 -32.34
CA SER A 11 -1.66 -11.23 -32.78
C SER A 11 -1.42 -10.33 -33.98
N ASP A 12 -0.21 -9.79 -34.04
CA ASP A 12 0.37 -9.04 -35.16
C ASP A 12 0.25 -7.51 -35.06
N ASP A 13 0.95 -6.94 -34.08
CA ASP A 13 1.65 -5.65 -34.26
C ASP A 13 2.84 -5.59 -33.29
N ILE A 14 3.77 -6.55 -33.45
CA ILE A 14 5.12 -6.43 -32.90
C ILE A 14 5.93 -5.66 -33.93
N SER A 15 6.08 -4.36 -33.69
CA SER A 15 7.08 -3.52 -34.36
C SER A 15 8.42 -4.25 -34.39
N PRO A 16 9.11 -4.33 -35.54
CA PRO A 16 10.45 -4.89 -35.59
C PRO A 16 11.35 -3.97 -34.78
N TYR A 17 11.71 -4.39 -33.57
CA TYR A 17 12.87 -3.85 -32.90
C TYR A 17 14.05 -4.23 -33.81
N GLU A 18 14.68 -3.23 -34.43
CA GLU A 18 15.99 -3.38 -35.04
C GLU A 18 16.92 -3.94 -33.96
N GLU A 19 17.24 -5.24 -34.05
CA GLU A 19 18.38 -5.82 -33.36
C GLU A 19 19.61 -5.07 -33.88
N VAL A 20 20.03 -4.05 -33.14
CA VAL A 20 21.35 -3.46 -33.27
C VAL A 20 22.33 -4.58 -32.93
N SER A 21 22.80 -5.27 -33.97
CA SER A 21 23.70 -6.41 -33.88
C SER A 21 24.91 -6.03 -33.04
N THR A 22 25.04 -6.66 -31.88
CA THR A 22 26.17 -6.49 -30.95
C THR A 22 27.53 -6.75 -31.60
N ASP A 23 27.54 -7.47 -32.71
CA ASP A 23 28.75 -7.78 -33.48
C ASP A 23 29.35 -6.52 -34.12
N THR A 24 28.53 -5.54 -34.50
CA THR A 24 29.02 -4.28 -35.08
C THR A 24 29.75 -3.39 -34.07
N LEU A 25 29.34 -3.41 -32.80
CA LEU A 25 30.03 -2.69 -31.72
C LEU A 25 31.36 -3.36 -31.35
N LEU A 26 31.40 -4.70 -31.37
CA LEU A 26 32.62 -5.45 -31.07
C LEU A 26 33.68 -5.22 -32.16
N ASP A 27 33.29 -5.28 -33.44
CA ASP A 27 34.20 -5.04 -34.56
C ASP A 27 34.70 -3.59 -34.61
N SER A 28 33.85 -2.62 -34.24
CA SER A 28 34.25 -1.22 -34.10
C SER A 28 35.29 -1.01 -32.99
N ALA A 29 35.14 -1.70 -31.85
CA ALA A 29 36.09 -1.63 -30.75
C ALA A 29 37.43 -2.31 -31.09
N ILE A 30 37.41 -3.44 -31.80
CA ILE A 30 38.61 -4.15 -32.25
C ILE A 30 39.37 -3.31 -33.29
N SER A 31 38.66 -2.68 -34.23
CA SER A 31 39.23 -1.73 -35.21
C SER A 31 39.91 -0.53 -34.55
N LEU A 32 39.30 0.02 -33.49
CA LEU A 32 39.88 1.13 -32.70
C LEU A 32 41.17 0.74 -31.97
N LEU A 33 41.31 -0.54 -31.58
CA LEU A 33 42.51 -1.08 -30.95
C LEU A 33 43.64 -1.39 -31.95
N GLN A 34 43.34 -1.52 -33.24
CA GLN A 34 44.31 -1.87 -34.29
C GLN A 34 44.85 -0.67 -35.07
N MET A 35 44.61 0.58 -34.63
CA MET A 35 45.11 1.76 -35.37
C MET A 35 46.65 1.71 -35.55
N PRO A 36 47.14 1.75 -36.81
CA PRO A 36 48.55 1.67 -37.10
C PRO A 36 49.28 2.88 -36.49
N HIS A 37 50.35 2.57 -35.76
CA HIS A 37 51.18 3.47 -34.94
C HIS A 37 51.96 4.50 -35.79
N LYS A 38 51.27 5.27 -36.64
CA LYS A 38 51.89 6.32 -37.47
C LYS A 38 52.12 7.57 -36.61
N GLY A 39 53.34 7.70 -36.09
CA GLY A 39 53.96 9.01 -35.84
C GLY A 39 53.33 9.96 -34.81
N LEU A 40 52.44 9.50 -33.91
CA LEU A 40 52.00 10.33 -32.78
C LEU A 40 53.25 10.69 -31.94
N LYS A 41 53.60 11.98 -31.87
CA LYS A 41 54.75 12.52 -31.11
C LYS A 41 54.79 11.88 -29.71
N ARG A 42 55.70 10.92 -29.54
CA ARG A 42 55.89 9.99 -28.41
C ARG A 42 56.22 10.66 -27.05
N SER A 43 56.14 11.98 -26.98
CA SER A 43 56.77 12.80 -25.94
C SER A 43 55.89 13.11 -24.73
N TRP A 44 54.56 13.20 -24.87
CA TRP A 44 53.72 13.67 -23.76
C TRP A 44 53.19 12.56 -22.84
N PHE A 45 52.75 11.42 -23.40
CA PHE A 45 52.22 10.30 -22.61
C PHE A 45 53.28 9.46 -21.90
N THR A 46 54.56 9.73 -22.15
CA THR A 46 55.64 8.89 -21.64
C THR A 46 56.24 9.38 -20.33
N THR A 47 55.90 10.58 -19.83
CA THR A 47 56.43 11.03 -18.54
C THR A 47 55.78 10.25 -17.39
N PRO A 48 56.58 9.65 -16.48
CA PRO A 48 56.05 8.80 -15.41
C PRO A 48 55.14 9.58 -14.45
N ASN A 49 55.39 10.88 -14.31
CA ASN A 49 54.60 11.75 -13.44
C ASN A 49 53.18 11.97 -13.99
N VAL A 50 53.01 12.12 -15.31
CA VAL A 50 51.69 12.32 -15.93
C VAL A 50 50.82 11.07 -15.79
N LEU A 51 51.37 9.88 -16.01
CA LEU A 51 50.62 8.63 -15.83
C LEU A 51 50.21 8.40 -14.36
N ARG A 52 51.10 8.71 -13.40
CA ARG A 52 50.79 8.60 -11.97
C ARG A 52 49.68 9.59 -11.58
N LEU A 53 49.80 10.83 -12.04
CA LEU A 53 48.82 11.87 -11.77
C LEU A 53 47.47 11.52 -12.40
N SER A 54 47.43 11.08 -13.66
CA SER A 54 46.18 10.71 -14.32
C SER A 54 45.49 9.56 -13.60
N SER A 55 46.23 8.51 -13.20
CA SER A 55 45.69 7.41 -12.41
C SER A 55 45.09 7.90 -11.09
N LEU A 56 45.78 8.79 -10.37
CA LEU A 56 45.28 9.36 -9.12
C LEU A 56 44.02 10.20 -9.33
N VAL A 57 43.99 11.02 -10.38
CA VAL A 57 42.82 11.85 -10.75
C VAL A 57 41.61 10.96 -11.07
N PHE A 58 41.78 9.90 -11.87
CA PHE A 58 40.70 8.97 -12.20
C PHE A 58 40.19 8.20 -10.97
N HIS A 59 41.07 7.74 -10.07
CA HIS A 59 40.60 7.09 -8.84
C HIS A 59 39.89 8.07 -7.92
N SER A 60 40.40 9.29 -7.79
CA SER A 60 39.78 10.33 -6.96
C SER A 60 38.39 10.71 -7.49
N ALA A 61 38.26 10.90 -8.81
CA ALA A 61 36.98 11.18 -9.45
C ALA A 61 35.97 10.03 -9.23
N LEU A 62 36.42 8.78 -9.34
CA LEU A 62 35.58 7.61 -9.09
C LEU A 62 35.07 7.59 -7.64
N VAL A 63 35.93 7.86 -6.66
CA VAL A 63 35.54 7.94 -5.23
C VAL A 63 34.52 9.06 -5.01
N VAL A 64 34.73 10.24 -5.59
CA VAL A 64 33.79 11.36 -5.47
C VAL A 64 32.43 11.02 -6.07
N ILE A 65 32.39 10.39 -7.25
CA ILE A 65 31.14 9.93 -7.88
C ILE A 65 30.41 8.94 -6.97
N HIS A 66 31.11 7.98 -6.37
CA HIS A 66 30.47 7.02 -5.45
C HIS A 66 29.90 7.68 -4.20
N LEU A 67 30.63 8.62 -3.58
CA LEU A 67 30.14 9.36 -2.43
C LEU A 67 28.90 10.22 -2.79
N ALA A 68 28.88 10.81 -3.98
CA ALA A 68 27.72 11.53 -4.48
C ALA A 68 26.51 10.61 -4.68
N LEU A 69 26.69 9.44 -5.30
CA LEU A 69 25.62 8.45 -5.51
C LEU A 69 25.06 7.94 -4.18
N VAL A 70 25.92 7.62 -3.20
CA VAL A 70 25.49 7.23 -1.84
C VAL A 70 24.74 8.38 -1.15
N GLY A 71 25.17 9.63 -1.36
CA GLY A 71 24.49 10.82 -0.85
C GLY A 71 23.11 11.06 -1.46
N ILE A 72 22.93 10.75 -2.76
CA ILE A 72 21.64 10.80 -3.45
C ILE A 72 20.71 9.72 -2.87
N TRP A 73 21.19 8.48 -2.82
CA TRP A 73 20.44 7.32 -2.31
C TRP A 73 20.02 7.47 -0.85
N SER A 74 20.95 7.88 0.03
CA SER A 74 20.64 8.06 1.46
C SER A 74 19.61 9.16 1.74
N ARG A 75 19.36 10.05 0.78
CA ARG A 75 18.38 11.13 0.89
C ARG A 75 17.08 10.85 0.14
N GLY A 76 16.96 9.70 -0.53
CA GLY A 76 15.79 9.38 -1.37
C GLY A 76 15.58 10.38 -2.51
N LEU A 77 16.65 11.07 -2.96
CA LEU A 77 16.54 12.09 -4.01
C LEU A 77 16.19 11.47 -5.37
N GLU A 78 16.46 10.18 -5.55
CA GLU A 78 16.08 9.40 -6.72
C GLU A 78 14.56 9.41 -6.96
N HIS A 79 13.74 9.45 -5.89
CA HIS A 79 12.28 9.44 -6.00
C HIS A 79 11.71 10.79 -6.47
N ARG A 80 12.50 11.87 -6.42
CA ARG A 80 12.04 13.19 -6.84
C ARG A 80 12.14 13.43 -8.35
N PHE A 81 12.92 12.61 -9.05
CA PHE A 81 13.08 12.74 -10.50
C PHE A 81 12.05 11.87 -11.21
N THR A 82 10.88 12.46 -11.49
CA THR A 82 9.86 11.85 -12.35
C THR A 82 10.01 12.39 -13.77
N VAL A 83 10.00 11.49 -14.75
CA VAL A 83 9.99 11.83 -16.19
C VAL A 83 8.61 11.49 -16.72
N ALA A 84 8.02 12.39 -17.52
CA ALA A 84 6.71 12.16 -18.11
C ALA A 84 6.70 10.91 -19.00
N LEU A 85 5.65 10.09 -18.88
CA LEU A 85 5.52 8.77 -19.53
C LEU A 85 5.55 8.81 -21.06
N GLU A 86 5.28 9.96 -21.69
CA GLU A 86 5.16 10.07 -23.15
C GLU A 86 6.43 9.63 -23.91
N ASN A 87 7.59 9.63 -23.24
CA ASN A 87 8.86 9.19 -23.82
C ASN A 87 9.57 8.11 -22.98
N GLU A 88 8.84 7.33 -22.18
CA GLU A 88 9.40 6.36 -21.22
C GLU A 88 10.45 5.43 -21.82
N LYS A 89 10.12 4.79 -22.95
CA LYS A 89 11.03 3.84 -23.62
C LYS A 89 12.31 4.51 -24.10
N VAL A 90 12.20 5.72 -24.65
CA VAL A 90 13.34 6.47 -25.18
C VAL A 90 14.22 7.00 -24.05
N ALA A 91 13.61 7.53 -22.99
CA ALA A 91 14.34 8.06 -21.83
C ALA A 91 15.08 6.95 -21.08
N SER A 92 14.42 5.82 -20.80
CA SER A 92 15.05 4.67 -20.14
C SER A 92 16.19 4.08 -20.96
N PHE A 93 15.97 3.90 -22.27
CA PHE A 93 17.01 3.46 -23.19
C PHE A 93 18.19 4.44 -23.23
N LEU A 94 17.92 5.74 -23.41
CA LEU A 94 18.97 6.76 -23.53
C LEU A 94 19.82 6.84 -22.26
N ILE A 95 19.19 6.86 -21.08
CA ILE A 95 19.90 6.94 -19.79
C ILE A 95 20.74 5.68 -19.55
N THR A 96 20.18 4.50 -19.80
CA THR A 96 20.90 3.23 -19.64
C THR A 96 22.06 3.12 -20.63
N ALA A 97 21.82 3.43 -21.91
CA ALA A 97 22.82 3.35 -22.97
C ALA A 97 23.96 4.35 -22.77
N THR A 98 23.65 5.62 -22.47
CA THR A 98 24.66 6.65 -22.23
C THR A 98 25.49 6.36 -20.98
N SER A 99 24.86 5.92 -19.88
CA SER A 99 25.57 5.57 -18.64
C SER A 99 26.49 4.36 -18.84
N THR A 100 26.03 3.34 -19.57
CA THR A 100 26.82 2.15 -19.89
C THR A 100 28.00 2.48 -20.81
N ALA A 101 27.78 3.30 -21.84
CA ALA A 101 28.84 3.78 -22.74
C ALA A 101 29.91 4.57 -21.97
N PHE A 102 29.49 5.51 -21.12
CA PHE A 102 30.39 6.29 -20.27
C PHE A 102 31.18 5.38 -19.32
N GLY A 103 30.51 4.48 -18.61
CA GLY A 103 31.14 3.53 -17.69
C GLY A 103 32.19 2.64 -18.38
N THR A 104 31.91 2.21 -19.60
CA THR A 104 32.81 1.39 -20.42
C THR A 104 34.06 2.16 -20.83
N ILE A 105 33.89 3.35 -21.40
CA ILE A 105 35.02 4.20 -21.84
C ILE A 105 35.89 4.57 -20.63
N TYR A 106 35.27 4.97 -19.53
CA TYR A 106 35.96 5.35 -18.30
C TYR A 106 36.78 4.19 -17.74
N SER A 107 36.18 3.00 -17.63
CA SER A 107 36.86 1.81 -17.11
C SER A 107 38.00 1.36 -18.02
N ALA A 108 37.83 1.43 -19.34
CA ALA A 108 38.88 1.09 -20.30
C ALA A 108 40.10 2.01 -20.17
N ILE A 109 39.89 3.33 -20.05
CA ILE A 109 40.98 4.29 -19.84
C ILE A 109 41.69 4.03 -18.52
N LEU A 110 40.92 3.79 -17.45
CA LEU A 110 41.44 3.54 -16.11
C LEU A 110 42.27 2.25 -16.05
N VAL A 111 41.82 1.17 -16.69
CA VAL A 111 42.57 -0.10 -16.86
C VAL A 111 43.82 0.12 -17.69
N PHE A 112 43.74 0.83 -18.82
CA PHE A 112 44.88 1.11 -19.68
C PHE A 112 46.00 1.85 -18.94
N VAL A 113 45.65 2.94 -18.23
CA VAL A 113 46.62 3.74 -17.46
C VAL A 113 47.26 2.90 -16.35
N THR A 114 46.48 2.09 -15.64
CA THR A 114 46.99 1.25 -14.55
C THR A 114 47.85 0.09 -15.03
N GLN A 115 47.49 -0.56 -16.14
CA GLN A 115 48.35 -1.54 -16.81
C GLN A 115 49.68 -0.91 -17.25
N ALA A 116 49.65 0.27 -17.85
CA ALA A 116 50.85 0.99 -18.29
C ALA A 116 51.78 1.34 -17.10
N LEU A 117 51.20 1.80 -15.98
CA LEU A 117 51.94 2.06 -14.74
C LEU A 117 52.51 0.79 -14.13
N SER A 118 51.74 -0.29 -14.09
CA SER A 118 52.16 -1.58 -13.54
C SER A 118 53.34 -2.17 -14.32
N ARG A 119 53.27 -2.13 -15.65
CA ARG A 119 54.35 -2.59 -16.54
C ARG A 119 55.63 -1.79 -16.31
N ARG A 120 55.52 -0.45 -16.28
CA ARG A 120 56.67 0.42 -16.00
C ARG A 120 57.29 0.17 -14.63
N ARG A 121 56.46 0.03 -13.59
CA ARG A 121 56.93 -0.25 -12.22
C ARG A 121 57.63 -1.60 -12.14
N SER A 122 57.20 -2.58 -12.92
CA SER A 122 57.85 -3.90 -12.98
C SER A 122 59.20 -3.84 -13.69
N LEU A 123 59.34 -3.03 -14.75
CA LEU A 123 60.61 -2.82 -15.45
C LEU A 123 61.65 -2.04 -14.63
N GLN A 124 61.20 -1.21 -13.68
CA GLN A 124 62.10 -0.39 -12.84
C GLN A 124 62.58 -1.09 -11.57
N LYS A 125 62.03 -2.25 -11.22
CA LYS A 125 62.41 -2.99 -10.01
C LYS A 125 63.17 -4.24 -10.40
N ASP A 126 64.29 -4.49 -9.73
CA ASP A 126 65.03 -5.75 -9.87
C ASP A 126 64.15 -6.90 -9.38
N GLN A 127 63.67 -7.71 -10.31
CA GLN A 127 62.81 -8.85 -10.05
C GLN A 127 63.22 -10.02 -10.92
N VAL A 128 63.00 -11.23 -10.41
CA VAL A 128 63.17 -12.46 -11.18
C VAL A 128 62.26 -12.40 -12.42
N LEU A 129 62.79 -12.78 -13.58
CA LEU A 129 62.11 -12.73 -14.88
C LEU A 129 60.74 -13.44 -14.85
N THR A 130 60.60 -14.51 -14.07
CA THR A 130 59.33 -15.21 -13.85
C THR A 130 58.28 -14.32 -13.19
N ALA A 131 58.67 -13.50 -12.21
CA ALA A 131 57.73 -12.62 -11.50
C ALA A 131 57.27 -11.44 -12.38
N THR A 132 58.12 -10.95 -13.30
CA THR A 132 57.72 -9.89 -14.24
C THR A 132 56.83 -10.45 -15.35
N HIS A 133 57.13 -11.65 -15.85
CA HIS A 133 56.29 -12.37 -16.81
C HIS A 133 54.89 -12.64 -16.24
N ASP A 134 54.81 -13.24 -15.06
CA ASP A 134 53.52 -13.55 -14.41
C ASP A 134 52.70 -12.30 -14.11
N ASN A 135 53.36 -11.21 -13.67
CA ASN A 135 52.65 -9.96 -13.44
C ASN A 135 52.12 -9.36 -14.75
N ALA A 136 52.94 -9.32 -15.81
CA ALA A 136 52.52 -8.80 -17.10
C ALA A 136 51.36 -9.62 -17.70
N ALA A 137 51.41 -10.94 -17.57
CA ALA A 137 50.36 -11.85 -18.02
C ALA A 137 49.07 -11.71 -17.19
N ALA A 138 49.17 -11.52 -15.87
CA ALA A 138 48.00 -11.27 -15.03
C ALA A 138 47.24 -10.00 -15.42
N TRP A 139 47.91 -8.97 -15.94
CA TRP A 139 47.26 -7.76 -16.42
C TRP A 139 46.55 -7.92 -17.77
N ALA A 140 46.73 -9.03 -18.49
CA ALA A 140 46.08 -9.26 -19.78
C ALA A 140 44.55 -9.47 -19.66
N GLY A 141 44.05 -9.85 -18.48
CA GLY A 141 42.62 -10.00 -18.22
C GLY A 141 42.32 -10.82 -16.98
N ILE A 142 41.05 -10.84 -16.55
CA ILE A 142 40.61 -11.53 -15.32
C ILE A 142 40.91 -13.03 -15.38
N GLY A 143 40.62 -13.68 -16.50
CA GLY A 143 40.88 -15.11 -16.68
C GLY A 143 42.38 -15.46 -16.56
N ALA A 144 43.23 -14.67 -17.21
CA ALA A 144 44.69 -14.83 -17.08
C ALA A 144 45.15 -14.61 -15.63
N ALA A 145 44.66 -13.54 -14.98
CA ALA A 145 44.99 -13.22 -13.60
C ALA A 145 44.62 -14.36 -12.62
N LEU A 146 43.42 -14.95 -12.77
CA LEU A 146 42.95 -16.05 -11.93
C LEU A 146 43.75 -17.34 -12.15
N LEU A 147 44.05 -17.68 -13.41
CA LEU A 147 44.89 -18.83 -13.74
C LEU A 147 46.28 -18.68 -13.13
N HIS A 148 46.91 -17.51 -13.25
CA HIS A 148 48.21 -17.24 -12.63
C HIS A 148 48.14 -17.28 -11.09
N LEU A 149 47.07 -16.77 -10.48
CA LEU A 149 46.87 -16.86 -9.03
C LEU A 149 46.73 -18.32 -8.57
N TRP A 150 46.03 -19.15 -9.35
CA TRP A 150 45.89 -20.58 -9.10
C TRP A 150 47.24 -21.30 -9.16
N TYR A 151 48.02 -21.09 -10.23
CA TYR A 151 49.35 -21.68 -10.36
C TYR A 151 50.33 -21.20 -9.27
N GLN A 152 50.22 -19.94 -8.83
CA GLN A 152 51.06 -19.40 -7.75
C GLN A 152 50.69 -19.90 -6.34
N LYS A 153 49.57 -20.60 -6.16
CA LYS A 153 49.34 -21.35 -4.91
C LYS A 153 50.39 -22.44 -4.70
N ALA A 154 50.95 -22.99 -5.78
CA ALA A 154 52.01 -24.00 -5.73
C ALA A 154 53.41 -23.39 -5.58
N VAL A 155 53.68 -22.22 -6.19
CA VAL A 155 55.00 -21.57 -6.18
C VAL A 155 54.89 -20.09 -5.76
N ARG A 156 55.37 -19.76 -4.55
CA ARG A 156 55.24 -18.42 -3.91
C ARG A 156 56.22 -17.37 -4.48
N ALA A 157 56.24 -17.15 -5.78
CA ALA A 157 57.14 -16.15 -6.38
C ALA A 157 56.58 -14.72 -6.36
N SER A 158 55.27 -14.51 -6.55
CA SER A 158 54.69 -13.15 -6.64
C SER A 158 53.21 -12.99 -6.22
N LEU A 159 52.73 -13.85 -5.30
CA LEU A 159 51.32 -13.92 -4.88
C LEU A 159 50.67 -12.55 -4.60
N GLY A 160 51.37 -11.65 -3.90
CA GLY A 160 50.80 -10.36 -3.52
C GLY A 160 50.47 -9.46 -4.73
N ARG A 161 51.31 -9.47 -5.78
CA ARG A 161 51.10 -8.60 -6.94
C ARG A 161 50.03 -9.12 -7.87
N THR A 162 50.02 -10.44 -8.11
CA THR A 162 48.98 -11.10 -8.88
C THR A 162 47.63 -11.00 -8.18
N LEU A 163 47.57 -11.20 -6.86
CA LEU A 163 46.35 -10.98 -6.06
C LEU A 163 45.84 -9.54 -6.18
N THR A 164 46.73 -8.55 -6.13
CA THR A 164 46.33 -7.14 -6.30
C THR A 164 45.74 -6.89 -7.69
N ALA A 165 46.34 -7.44 -8.75
CA ALA A 165 45.82 -7.32 -10.11
C ALA A 165 44.44 -8.01 -10.26
N VAL A 166 44.28 -9.21 -9.70
CA VAL A 166 43.00 -9.94 -9.67
C VAL A 166 41.91 -9.13 -8.98
N LEU A 167 42.18 -8.67 -7.75
CA LEU A 167 41.22 -7.88 -6.97
C LEU A 167 40.83 -6.61 -7.73
N TYR A 168 41.81 -5.91 -8.31
CA TYR A 168 41.57 -4.70 -9.07
C TYR A 168 40.69 -4.94 -10.30
N LEU A 169 41.02 -5.93 -11.13
CA LEU A 169 40.23 -6.26 -12.33
C LEU A 169 38.82 -6.77 -11.97
N MET A 170 38.69 -7.55 -10.90
CA MET A 170 37.38 -7.97 -10.36
C MET A 170 36.56 -6.77 -9.90
N THR A 171 37.15 -5.82 -9.16
CA THR A 171 36.43 -4.63 -8.69
C THR A 171 35.96 -3.74 -9.84
N ILE A 172 36.79 -3.55 -10.87
CA ILE A 172 36.40 -2.77 -12.06
C ILE A 172 35.32 -3.49 -12.87
N SER A 173 35.41 -4.82 -13.00
CA SER A 173 34.37 -5.60 -13.67
C SER A 173 33.04 -5.54 -12.92
N GLY A 174 33.08 -5.66 -11.59
CA GLY A 174 31.90 -5.50 -10.74
C GLY A 174 31.29 -4.12 -10.91
N LEU A 175 32.13 -3.07 -10.83
CA LEU A 175 31.69 -1.70 -11.08
C LEU A 175 31.02 -1.55 -12.45
N HIS A 176 31.65 -2.06 -13.52
CA HIS A 176 31.14 -1.99 -14.88
C HIS A 176 29.76 -2.65 -15.02
N ILE A 177 29.56 -3.84 -14.45
CA ILE A 177 28.27 -4.55 -14.47
C ILE A 177 27.22 -3.77 -13.66
N THR A 178 27.59 -3.23 -12.50
CA THR A 178 26.65 -2.49 -11.63
C THR A 178 26.20 -1.15 -12.21
N ILE A 179 27.00 -0.49 -13.07
CA ILE A 179 26.63 0.80 -13.67
C ILE A 179 25.30 0.71 -14.41
N SER A 180 25.05 -0.34 -15.19
CA SER A 180 23.79 -0.50 -15.92
C SER A 180 22.60 -0.72 -14.97
N SER A 181 22.83 -1.37 -13.83
CA SER A 181 21.78 -1.56 -12.80
C SER A 181 21.50 -0.29 -12.00
N LEU A 182 22.51 0.57 -11.77
CA LEU A 182 22.38 1.80 -10.98
C LEU A 182 21.56 2.88 -11.69
N PHE A 183 21.52 2.86 -13.02
CA PHE A 183 20.82 3.86 -13.83
C PHE A 183 19.59 3.30 -14.55
N SER A 184 19.09 2.13 -14.13
CA SER A 184 17.85 1.57 -14.65
C SER A 184 16.66 2.39 -14.15
N LEU A 185 15.88 2.97 -15.07
CA LEU A 185 14.60 3.57 -14.72
C LEU A 185 13.55 2.47 -14.59
N VAL A 186 13.04 2.30 -13.37
CA VAL A 186 11.82 1.53 -13.14
C VAL A 186 10.66 2.39 -13.57
N THR A 187 9.86 1.86 -14.48
CA THR A 187 8.73 2.60 -15.03
C THR A 187 7.52 2.31 -14.17
N PHE A 188 7.07 3.34 -13.46
CA PHE A 188 5.85 3.28 -12.70
C PHE A 188 4.74 3.71 -13.65
N ASN A 189 4.03 2.73 -14.19
CA ASN A 189 2.74 3.01 -14.81
C ASN A 189 1.83 3.51 -13.67
N SER A 190 1.66 4.83 -13.56
CA SER A 190 0.77 5.48 -12.59
C SER A 190 -0.71 5.07 -12.73
N SER A 191 -1.00 4.13 -13.64
CA SER A 191 -2.27 3.44 -13.80
C SER A 191 -2.40 2.17 -12.94
N ARG A 192 -1.57 1.94 -11.92
CA ARG A 192 -1.82 0.84 -10.97
C ARG A 192 -3.10 1.16 -10.17
N SER A 193 -4.21 0.70 -10.73
CA SER A 193 -5.58 0.88 -10.28
C SER A 193 -5.96 0.09 -9.02
N PHE A 194 -5.00 -0.56 -8.36
CA PHE A 194 -5.26 -1.33 -7.14
C PHE A 194 -4.05 -1.20 -6.21
N LEU A 195 -4.12 -0.25 -5.26
CA LEU A 195 -3.24 -0.24 -4.09
C LEU A 195 -3.82 -1.24 -3.10
N SER A 196 -2.98 -2.11 -2.52
CA SER A 196 -3.42 -2.94 -1.40
C SER A 196 -3.78 -2.02 -0.24
N ALA A 197 -5.03 -2.06 0.18
CA ALA A 197 -5.48 -1.44 1.40
C ALA A 197 -4.95 -2.27 2.59
N THR A 198 -4.39 -1.60 3.61
CA THR A 198 -3.94 -2.29 4.85
C THR A 198 -5.13 -2.81 5.63
N ILE A 199 -6.26 -2.11 5.54
CA ILE A 199 -7.48 -2.39 6.28
C ILE A 199 -8.64 -2.10 5.34
N GLY A 200 -9.20 -3.16 4.75
CA GLY A 200 -10.51 -3.11 4.11
C GLY A 200 -11.58 -3.55 5.09
N LEU A 201 -12.84 -3.19 4.81
CA LEU A 201 -13.99 -3.71 5.54
C LEU A 201 -13.88 -5.24 5.60
N PRO A 202 -13.95 -5.90 6.78
CA PRO A 202 -13.82 -7.34 6.85
C PRO A 202 -14.85 -7.95 5.92
N ALA A 203 -14.39 -8.81 5.00
CA ALA A 203 -15.27 -9.47 4.06
C ALA A 203 -16.22 -10.37 4.87
N PHE A 204 -17.45 -9.89 5.10
CA PHE A 204 -18.52 -10.68 5.68
C PHE A 204 -18.89 -11.75 4.66
N ASN A 205 -18.26 -12.91 4.76
CA ASN A 205 -18.57 -14.03 3.90
C ASN A 205 -19.93 -14.60 4.34
N PRO A 206 -21.02 -14.47 3.55
CA PRO A 206 -22.36 -14.92 3.94
C PRO A 206 -22.47 -16.46 4.01
N ALA A 207 -21.41 -17.18 3.62
CA ALA A 207 -21.40 -18.64 3.58
C ALA A 207 -21.42 -19.32 4.97
N PHE A 208 -21.50 -18.57 6.08
CA PHE A 208 -21.78 -19.15 7.38
C PHE A 208 -23.28 -19.41 7.54
N THR A 209 -23.78 -20.39 6.78
CA THR A 209 -25.10 -20.96 6.99
C THR A 209 -25.10 -21.55 8.40
N VAL A 210 -25.80 -20.91 9.34
CA VAL A 210 -26.09 -21.49 10.65
C VAL A 210 -27.00 -22.69 10.39
N THR A 211 -26.40 -23.83 10.06
CA THR A 211 -27.11 -25.08 9.79
C THR A 211 -27.68 -25.60 11.09
N ASN A 212 -28.83 -25.09 11.53
CA ASN A 212 -29.75 -25.69 12.52
C ASN A 212 -29.10 -26.50 13.66
N SER A 213 -27.96 -26.07 14.18
CA SER A 213 -27.32 -26.73 15.31
C SER A 213 -27.92 -26.12 16.56
N ARG A 214 -28.74 -26.93 17.22
CA ARG A 214 -29.48 -26.68 18.46
C ARG A 214 -28.56 -26.49 19.68
N MET A 215 -27.36 -25.93 19.50
CA MET A 215 -26.33 -25.79 20.51
C MET A 215 -26.17 -24.29 20.87
N PRO A 216 -26.72 -23.85 22.02
CA PRO A 216 -26.60 -22.45 22.46
C PRO A 216 -25.17 -22.02 22.82
N SER A 217 -24.21 -22.92 23.01
CA SER A 217 -22.88 -22.60 23.55
C SER A 217 -21.80 -22.20 22.52
N GLN A 218 -22.08 -22.20 21.22
CA GLN A 218 -21.11 -21.78 20.18
C GLN A 218 -21.46 -20.44 19.53
N ARG A 219 -22.64 -19.86 19.80
CA ARG A 219 -22.90 -18.47 19.39
C ARG A 219 -21.96 -17.51 20.11
N ASP A 220 -21.62 -17.83 21.36
CA ASP A 220 -20.87 -16.98 22.29
C ASP A 220 -19.41 -16.69 21.87
N GLU A 221 -18.77 -17.52 21.04
CA GLU A 221 -17.37 -17.29 20.64
C GLU A 221 -17.21 -16.33 19.45
N MET A 222 -18.15 -16.31 18.49
CA MET A 222 -18.15 -15.33 17.38
C MET A 222 -18.61 -13.94 17.86
N LEU A 223 -19.44 -13.96 18.90
CA LEU A 223 -20.00 -12.86 19.69
C LEU A 223 -18.92 -11.90 20.24
N VAL A 224 -17.84 -12.47 20.78
CA VAL A 224 -16.74 -11.72 21.40
C VAL A 224 -15.93 -10.96 20.35
N TYR A 225 -15.70 -11.54 19.17
CA TYR A 225 -14.87 -10.90 18.13
C TYR A 225 -15.52 -9.67 17.48
N VAL A 226 -16.84 -9.69 17.29
CA VAL A 226 -17.57 -8.57 16.65
C VAL A 226 -17.81 -7.45 17.68
N ALA A 227 -18.24 -7.78 18.89
CA ALA A 227 -18.42 -6.80 19.96
C ALA A 227 -17.10 -6.11 20.35
N ASP A 228 -16.00 -6.86 20.48
CA ASP A 228 -14.67 -6.27 20.74
C ASP A 228 -14.26 -5.33 19.60
N SER A 229 -14.49 -5.70 18.33
CA SER A 229 -14.12 -4.83 17.20
C SER A 229 -14.89 -3.50 17.14
N LEU A 230 -16.13 -3.45 17.67
CA LEU A 230 -16.88 -2.20 17.83
C LEU A 230 -16.46 -1.41 19.07
N TYR A 231 -16.04 -2.07 20.14
CA TYR A 231 -15.51 -1.40 21.33
C TYR A 231 -14.17 -0.68 21.06
N PHE A 232 -13.43 -1.13 20.05
CA PHE A 232 -12.21 -0.49 19.58
C PHE A 232 -12.43 0.73 18.67
N LEU A 233 -13.65 0.97 18.14
CA LEU A 233 -13.88 2.13 17.27
C LEU A 233 -13.70 3.47 18.02
N PRO A 234 -14.30 3.70 19.21
CA PRO A 234 -14.13 4.97 19.93
C PRO A 234 -12.77 5.11 20.64
N SER A 235 -12.16 4.00 21.07
CA SER A 235 -10.92 4.02 21.87
C SER A 235 -9.63 4.05 21.04
N VAL A 236 -9.68 3.66 19.75
CA VAL A 236 -8.60 3.84 18.76
C VAL A 236 -8.70 5.18 18.03
N LEU A 237 -9.84 5.89 18.17
CA LEU A 237 -10.01 7.30 17.80
C LEU A 237 -9.29 8.23 18.80
N ASP A 238 -8.02 7.95 19.07
CA ASP A 238 -7.13 9.02 19.52
C ASP A 238 -7.10 10.07 18.40
N SER A 239 -7.20 11.35 18.75
CA SER A 239 -7.44 12.47 17.83
C SER A 239 -6.45 12.63 16.65
N THR A 240 -5.44 11.77 16.60
CA THR A 240 -4.34 11.77 15.63
C THR A 240 -4.38 10.62 14.62
N THR A 241 -5.16 9.56 14.84
CA THR A 241 -5.31 8.44 13.89
C THR A 241 -6.77 8.30 13.52
N SER A 242 -7.21 9.07 12.52
CA SER A 242 -8.51 8.81 11.89
C SER A 242 -8.42 7.47 11.17
N LEU A 243 -8.85 6.39 11.82
CA LEU A 243 -9.47 5.28 11.10
C LEU A 243 -10.37 5.91 10.05
N GLY A 244 -10.29 5.44 8.80
CA GLY A 244 -10.91 6.06 7.63
C GLY A 244 -12.43 6.12 7.73
N LEU A 245 -12.95 6.97 8.62
CA LEU A 245 -14.34 7.16 8.96
C LEU A 245 -14.59 8.66 8.96
N GLN A 246 -15.19 9.16 7.88
CA GLN A 246 -15.54 10.56 7.73
C GLN A 246 -16.92 10.66 7.08
N ASP A 247 -17.78 11.54 7.61
CA ASP A 247 -19.16 11.75 7.13
C ASP A 247 -19.99 10.44 7.02
N GLY A 248 -19.74 9.45 7.89
CA GLY A 248 -20.47 8.17 7.92
C GLY A 248 -20.02 7.15 6.87
N SER A 249 -18.88 7.41 6.22
CA SER A 249 -18.28 6.53 5.23
C SER A 249 -16.99 5.91 5.75
N LEU A 250 -16.90 4.59 5.67
CA LEU A 250 -15.69 3.83 5.94
C LEU A 250 -14.91 3.64 4.64
N TYR A 251 -13.65 4.04 4.58
CA TYR A 251 -12.83 3.93 3.37
C TYR A 251 -11.51 3.21 3.64
N ASP A 252 -11.00 2.59 2.59
CA ASP A 252 -9.75 1.86 2.62
C ASP A 252 -8.55 2.81 2.83
N MET A 253 -7.66 2.47 3.77
CA MET A 253 -6.44 3.23 4.02
C MET A 253 -5.25 2.66 3.24
N LEU A 254 -4.44 3.56 2.68
CA LEU A 254 -3.25 3.21 1.90
C LEU A 254 -2.08 2.83 2.82
N ASP A 255 -1.39 1.73 2.50
CA ASP A 255 -0.31 1.14 3.32
C ASP A 255 1.04 1.87 3.26
N SER A 256 1.10 3.11 2.79
CA SER A 256 2.39 3.71 2.42
C SER A 256 2.47 5.22 2.68
N ASP A 257 3.31 5.59 3.63
CA ASP A 257 3.72 6.98 3.94
C ASP A 257 4.51 7.67 2.80
N ALA A 258 4.92 6.92 1.77
CA ALA A 258 5.75 7.41 0.67
C ALA A 258 4.96 7.83 -0.59
N LEU A 259 3.63 7.78 -0.55
CA LEU A 259 2.80 8.18 -1.68
C LEU A 259 2.46 9.68 -1.58
N SER A 260 2.72 10.42 -2.66
CA SER A 260 2.30 11.81 -2.80
C SER A 260 1.24 11.93 -3.90
N GLY A 261 0.19 12.70 -3.66
CA GLY A 261 -0.89 12.95 -4.61
C GLY A 261 -2.23 12.37 -4.15
N ASN A 262 -3.22 12.36 -5.04
CA ASN A 262 -4.56 11.86 -4.74
C ASN A 262 -4.70 10.41 -5.22
N ALA A 263 -5.29 9.55 -4.40
CA ALA A 263 -5.62 8.17 -4.74
C ALA A 263 -7.13 7.96 -4.61
N THR A 264 -7.71 7.19 -5.54
CA THR A 264 -9.09 6.73 -5.40
C THR A 264 -9.07 5.38 -4.69
N VAL A 265 -9.83 5.28 -3.61
CA VAL A 265 -9.99 4.08 -2.79
C VAL A 265 -11.46 3.68 -2.72
N ASP A 266 -11.70 2.39 -2.52
CA ASP A 266 -13.04 1.90 -2.26
C ASP A 266 -13.52 2.41 -0.90
N ALA A 267 -14.78 2.82 -0.86
CA ALA A 267 -15.43 3.31 0.33
C ALA A 267 -16.82 2.69 0.48
N SER A 268 -17.28 2.58 1.71
CA SER A 268 -18.56 2.02 2.09
C SER A 268 -19.26 3.02 2.99
N GLY A 269 -20.34 3.60 2.46
CA GLY A 269 -21.20 4.53 3.18
C GLY A 269 -22.36 3.79 3.81
N PHE A 270 -22.75 4.24 5.00
CA PHE A 270 -23.95 3.75 5.67
C PHE A 270 -25.04 4.80 5.58
N ASN A 271 -26.06 4.53 4.77
CA ASN A 271 -27.23 5.40 4.70
C ASN A 271 -28.29 4.91 5.68
N ILE A 272 -28.43 5.64 6.78
CA ILE A 272 -29.39 5.36 7.86
C ILE A 272 -30.61 6.25 7.67
N THR A 273 -31.78 5.66 7.47
CA THR A 273 -33.05 6.40 7.46
C THR A 273 -33.90 5.99 8.64
N CYS A 274 -34.10 6.93 9.57
CA CYS A 274 -34.91 6.72 10.76
C CYS A 274 -36.25 7.43 10.66
N GLY A 275 -37.29 6.80 11.20
CA GLY A 275 -38.63 7.36 11.31
C GLY A 275 -39.23 7.12 12.70
N SER A 276 -40.28 7.86 12.98
CA SER A 276 -41.06 7.75 14.21
C SER A 276 -42.01 6.56 14.10
N VAL A 277 -42.07 5.70 15.13
CA VAL A 277 -42.99 4.55 15.13
C VAL A 277 -44.45 5.03 15.14
N PRO A 278 -45.33 4.54 14.24
CA PRO A 278 -46.76 4.89 14.20
C PRO A 278 -47.43 4.64 15.55
N GLU A 279 -48.41 5.48 15.92
CA GLU A 279 -49.09 5.37 17.22
C GLU A 279 -49.81 4.02 17.42
N GLU A 280 -50.32 3.44 16.35
CA GLU A 280 -51.00 2.14 16.35
C GLU A 280 -50.07 0.99 16.77
N ASP A 281 -48.77 1.10 16.50
CA ASP A 281 -47.75 0.11 16.85
C ASP A 281 -47.12 0.35 18.24
N ARG A 282 -47.50 1.44 18.92
CA ARG A 282 -47.01 1.80 20.25
C ARG A 282 -47.77 1.06 21.33
N SER A 283 -47.45 -0.21 21.52
CA SER A 283 -47.92 -0.93 22.69
C SER A 283 -47.08 -0.57 23.92
N PRO A 284 -47.71 -0.34 25.10
CA PRO A 284 -46.99 0.00 26.33
C PRO A 284 -46.03 -1.13 26.71
N LEU A 285 -44.87 -0.75 27.20
CA LEU A 285 -43.89 -1.71 27.68
C LEU A 285 -44.29 -2.24 29.05
N VAL A 286 -44.29 -3.56 29.20
CA VAL A 286 -44.64 -4.25 30.45
C VAL A 286 -43.40 -4.91 31.04
N TYR A 287 -43.08 -4.59 32.29
CA TYR A 287 -42.00 -5.23 33.01
C TYR A 287 -42.44 -6.59 33.58
N ARG A 288 -41.75 -7.67 33.20
CA ARG A 288 -41.99 -9.02 33.70
C ARG A 288 -40.67 -9.78 33.85
N ASP A 289 -40.45 -10.37 35.02
CA ASP A 289 -39.31 -11.25 35.31
C ASP A 289 -37.92 -10.62 35.07
N GLY A 290 -37.77 -9.32 35.34
CA GLY A 290 -36.49 -8.62 35.15
C GLY A 290 -36.29 -8.03 33.76
N VAL A 291 -37.25 -8.18 32.85
CA VAL A 291 -37.14 -7.80 31.43
C VAL A 291 -38.40 -7.05 30.99
N TRP A 292 -38.28 -6.16 30.01
CA TRP A 292 -39.43 -5.46 29.43
C TRP A 292 -39.94 -6.20 28.20
N TRP A 293 -41.26 -6.15 28.01
CA TRP A 293 -41.93 -6.86 26.93
C TRP A 293 -42.81 -5.90 26.12
N GLN A 294 -42.78 -6.06 24.80
CA GLN A 294 -43.71 -5.42 23.86
C GLN A 294 -44.39 -6.52 23.03
N ASN A 295 -45.71 -6.66 23.12
CA ASN A 295 -46.48 -7.60 22.28
C ASN A 295 -45.93 -9.04 22.21
N SER A 296 -45.42 -9.56 23.33
CA SER A 296 -44.79 -10.89 23.47
C SER A 296 -43.33 -11.00 22.99
N ASN A 297 -42.77 -9.93 22.44
CA ASN A 297 -41.35 -9.83 22.11
C ASN A 297 -40.56 -9.36 23.34
N GLN A 298 -39.50 -10.09 23.66
CA GLN A 298 -38.61 -9.78 24.77
C GLN A 298 -37.69 -8.62 24.39
N ILE A 299 -37.70 -7.54 25.18
CA ILE A 299 -36.77 -6.42 25.00
C ILE A 299 -35.90 -6.35 26.25
N ILE A 300 -34.62 -6.65 26.07
CA ILE A 300 -33.68 -6.61 27.18
C ILE A 300 -33.21 -5.17 27.36
N TYR A 301 -33.56 -4.58 28.51
CA TYR A 301 -33.04 -3.29 28.94
C TYR A 301 -32.10 -3.49 30.12
N SER A 302 -30.95 -2.83 30.06
CA SER A 302 -30.20 -2.46 31.25
C SER A 302 -30.80 -1.18 31.83
N THR A 303 -30.81 -1.05 33.15
CA THR A 303 -31.42 0.08 33.89
C THR A 303 -30.58 1.37 33.83
N GLN A 304 -29.49 1.38 33.06
CA GLN A 304 -28.61 2.54 32.92
C GLN A 304 -29.19 3.54 31.91
N VAL A 305 -29.17 4.82 32.30
CA VAL A 305 -29.63 5.97 31.50
C VAL A 305 -28.71 6.17 30.30
N GLY A 306 -29.26 6.40 29.12
CA GLY A 306 -28.51 6.71 27.89
C GLY A 306 -28.30 5.53 26.94
N ILE A 307 -28.97 4.40 27.16
CA ILE A 307 -28.84 3.22 26.31
C ILE A 307 -29.73 3.34 25.07
N ILE A 308 -29.12 3.06 23.92
CA ILE A 308 -29.81 2.75 22.67
C ILE A 308 -29.88 1.22 22.57
N SER A 309 -31.02 0.62 22.95
CA SER A 309 -31.26 -0.80 22.69
C SER A 309 -31.89 -0.96 21.32
N ALA A 310 -31.69 -2.10 20.69
CA ALA A 310 -32.05 -2.33 19.30
C ALA A 310 -32.65 -3.71 19.12
N MET A 311 -33.80 -3.80 18.46
CA MET A 311 -34.47 -5.06 18.19
C MET A 311 -34.62 -5.28 16.68
N PRO A 312 -34.14 -6.42 16.13
CA PRO A 312 -34.48 -6.80 14.79
C PRO A 312 -35.98 -7.18 14.76
N PRO A 313 -36.81 -6.50 13.97
CA PRO A 313 -38.17 -6.93 13.71
C PRO A 313 -38.13 -8.28 12.98
N THR A 314 -39.15 -9.10 13.22
CA THR A 314 -39.21 -10.47 12.72
C THR A 314 -39.23 -10.60 11.20
N ASP A 315 -39.53 -9.51 10.46
CA ASP A 315 -39.74 -9.53 9.01
C ASP A 315 -39.31 -8.24 8.27
N SER A 316 -38.36 -7.43 8.77
CA SER A 316 -37.97 -6.22 7.99
C SER A 316 -36.53 -5.75 8.11
N ASP A 317 -36.08 -5.07 7.04
CA ASP A 317 -34.79 -4.38 6.82
C ASP A 317 -34.52 -3.21 7.79
N SER A 318 -35.11 -3.27 8.98
CA SER A 318 -35.14 -2.16 9.92
C SER A 318 -34.76 -2.60 11.32
N VAL A 319 -34.43 -1.66 12.17
CA VAL A 319 -34.07 -1.88 13.56
C VAL A 319 -34.88 -0.89 14.38
N VAL A 320 -35.56 -1.37 15.41
CA VAL A 320 -36.24 -0.49 16.36
C VAL A 320 -35.24 -0.14 17.45
N LEU A 321 -34.91 1.13 17.57
CA LEU A 321 -34.05 1.69 18.59
C LEU A 321 -34.88 2.35 19.70
N TYR A 322 -34.45 2.17 20.94
CA TYR A 322 -35.08 2.71 22.14
C TYR A 322 -34.13 3.72 22.78
N SER A 323 -34.58 4.93 23.11
CA SER A 323 -33.74 5.93 23.80
C SER A 323 -34.45 6.51 25.02
N THR A 324 -33.73 6.63 26.13
CA THR A 324 -34.19 7.38 27.32
C THR A 324 -33.88 8.88 27.24
N ILE A 325 -33.04 9.28 26.29
CA ILE A 325 -32.64 10.68 26.06
C ILE A 325 -33.42 11.20 24.85
N PRO A 326 -33.96 12.44 24.88
CA PRO A 326 -34.62 13.03 23.73
C PRO A 326 -33.66 13.15 22.56
N ILE A 327 -33.99 12.40 21.51
CA ILE A 327 -33.37 12.45 20.20
C ILE A 327 -34.21 13.40 19.34
N VAL A 328 -33.64 14.55 19.01
CA VAL A 328 -34.33 15.60 18.25
C VAL A 328 -33.84 15.66 16.80
N ASP A 329 -34.75 16.00 15.90
CA ASP A 329 -34.43 16.26 14.50
C ASP A 329 -33.77 17.64 14.30
N SER A 330 -33.41 17.99 13.07
CA SER A 330 -32.77 19.27 12.75
C SER A 330 -33.62 20.51 13.08
N SER A 331 -34.92 20.33 13.32
CA SER A 331 -35.83 21.39 13.76
C SER A 331 -36.05 21.42 15.30
N GLY A 332 -35.35 20.55 16.04
CA GLY A 332 -35.48 20.42 17.49
C GLY A 332 -36.71 19.64 17.94
N LYS A 333 -37.43 18.95 17.04
CA LYS A 333 -38.60 18.15 17.39
C LYS A 333 -38.18 16.75 17.84
N SER A 334 -38.80 16.22 18.88
CA SER A 334 -38.65 14.83 19.27
C SER A 334 -39.61 13.92 18.49
N GLY A 335 -39.21 12.66 18.31
CA GLY A 335 -40.02 11.64 17.65
C GLY A 335 -41.08 11.02 18.56
N SER A 336 -41.43 9.76 18.30
CA SER A 336 -42.44 9.00 19.04
C SER A 336 -41.98 8.65 20.44
N TRP A 337 -42.80 8.96 21.45
CA TRP A 337 -42.59 8.48 22.82
C TRP A 337 -43.61 7.41 23.19
N VAL A 338 -43.19 6.49 24.05
CA VAL A 338 -44.03 5.47 24.68
C VAL A 338 -43.83 5.53 26.17
N ASP A 339 -44.95 5.56 26.89
CA ASP A 339 -44.96 5.51 28.33
C ASP A 339 -44.50 4.14 28.81
N VAL A 340 -43.60 4.17 29.77
CA VAL A 340 -43.10 2.98 30.46
C VAL A 340 -43.92 2.85 31.73
N ILE A 341 -44.42 1.64 32.01
CA ILE A 341 -45.11 1.35 33.29
C ILE A 341 -44.06 0.77 34.25
N PRO A 342 -43.36 1.61 35.04
CA PRO A 342 -42.26 1.17 35.91
C PRO A 342 -42.73 0.14 36.95
N PRO A 343 -41.91 -0.88 37.28
CA PRO A 343 -41.96 -1.41 38.65
C PRO A 343 -41.59 -0.27 39.61
N MET A 344 -42.25 -0.20 40.78
CA MET A 344 -42.45 0.98 41.67
C MET A 344 -41.26 1.91 42.05
N ASN A 345 -40.05 1.82 41.49
CA ASN A 345 -38.87 2.60 41.91
C ASN A 345 -37.94 3.12 40.78
N THR A 346 -38.31 3.09 39.49
CA THR A 346 -37.47 3.71 38.44
C THR A 346 -37.97 5.11 38.05
N SER A 347 -37.04 6.02 37.73
CA SER A 347 -37.34 7.41 37.33
C SER A 347 -37.66 7.58 35.84
N VAL A 348 -37.70 6.49 35.07
CA VAL A 348 -37.96 6.53 33.62
C VAL A 348 -39.46 6.36 33.39
N SER A 349 -40.15 7.46 33.05
CA SER A 349 -41.59 7.46 32.76
C SER A 349 -41.92 7.22 31.30
N SER A 350 -40.98 7.52 30.39
CA SER A 350 -41.18 7.39 28.95
C SER A 350 -39.86 7.08 28.25
N ILE A 351 -39.96 6.45 27.08
CA ILE A 351 -38.84 6.21 26.18
C ILE A 351 -39.22 6.62 24.76
N GLN A 352 -38.23 7.06 24.00
CA GLN A 352 -38.41 7.36 22.59
C GLN A 352 -38.18 6.10 21.75
N LEU A 353 -39.14 5.83 20.85
CA LEU A 353 -39.06 4.79 19.85
C LEU A 353 -38.70 5.41 18.50
N LEU A 354 -37.70 4.83 17.84
CA LEU A 354 -37.36 5.16 16.47
C LEU A 354 -37.03 3.89 15.70
N GLN A 355 -37.51 3.82 14.47
CA GLN A 355 -37.27 2.68 13.61
C GLN A 355 -36.36 3.15 12.48
N CYS A 356 -35.22 2.49 12.29
CA CYS A 356 -34.22 2.86 11.31
C CYS A 356 -34.00 1.73 10.32
N SER A 357 -33.90 2.04 9.03
CA SER A 357 -33.33 1.14 8.03
C SER A 357 -31.90 1.58 7.70
N LEU A 358 -31.01 0.61 7.58
CA LEU A 358 -29.62 0.81 7.19
C LEU A 358 -29.43 0.25 5.79
N THR A 359 -28.92 1.08 4.90
CA THR A 359 -28.53 0.66 3.54
C THR A 359 -27.04 0.88 3.36
N LEU A 360 -26.32 -0.19 3.02
CA LEU A 360 -24.92 -0.10 2.61
C LEU A 360 -24.86 0.47 1.19
N VAL A 361 -24.07 1.51 1.00
CA VAL A 361 -23.83 2.08 -0.33
C VAL A 361 -22.35 2.00 -0.64
N ARG A 362 -22.03 1.41 -1.80
CA ARG A 362 -20.67 1.45 -2.33
C ARG A 362 -20.36 2.85 -2.83
N GLN A 363 -19.24 3.38 -2.38
CA GLN A 363 -18.74 4.70 -2.72
C GLN A 363 -17.30 4.59 -3.24
N LEU A 364 -16.86 5.62 -3.94
CA LEU A 364 -15.45 5.85 -4.24
C LEU A 364 -15.02 7.11 -3.51
N ALA A 365 -13.96 7.00 -2.70
CA ALA A 365 -13.37 8.14 -2.03
C ALA A 365 -12.04 8.48 -2.69
N THR A 366 -11.82 9.76 -2.97
CA THR A 366 -10.49 10.28 -3.30
C THR A 366 -9.84 10.74 -2.01
N VAL A 367 -8.73 10.11 -1.64
CA VAL A 367 -7.95 10.43 -0.45
C VAL A 367 -6.61 11.04 -0.85
N ASP A 368 -6.14 12.01 -0.08
CA ASP A 368 -4.77 12.48 -0.20
C ASP A 368 -3.83 11.42 0.36
N ALA A 369 -2.89 10.93 -0.46
CA ALA A 369 -2.10 9.76 -0.14
C ALA A 369 -1.07 9.99 0.96
N GLN A 370 -0.76 11.26 1.28
CA GLN A 370 0.19 11.63 2.33
C GLN A 370 -0.48 11.89 3.68
N SER A 371 -1.66 12.51 3.68
CA SER A 371 -2.40 12.86 4.88
C SER A 371 -3.52 11.87 5.22
N HIS A 372 -3.84 10.96 4.30
CA HIS A 372 -4.94 9.99 4.38
C HIS A 372 -6.34 10.61 4.57
N LYS A 373 -6.48 11.91 4.29
CA LYS A 373 -7.75 12.64 4.42
C LYS A 373 -8.57 12.51 3.14
N ILE A 374 -9.88 12.33 3.29
CA ILE A 374 -10.81 12.38 2.15
C ILE A 374 -10.80 13.80 1.56
N GLN A 375 -10.60 13.87 0.25
CA GLN A 375 -10.77 15.07 -0.57
C GLN A 375 -12.19 15.11 -1.15
N THR A 376 -12.64 14.01 -1.74
CA THR A 376 -13.98 13.89 -2.35
C THR A 376 -14.54 12.48 -2.17
N ILE A 377 -15.86 12.33 -2.09
CA ILE A 377 -16.53 11.03 -2.02
C ILE A 377 -17.77 11.01 -2.92
N GLU A 378 -17.90 9.97 -3.74
CA GLU A 378 -18.99 9.84 -4.70
C GLU A 378 -19.65 8.44 -4.61
N PRO A 379 -20.99 8.37 -4.42
CA PRO A 379 -21.90 9.49 -4.15
C PRO A 379 -21.70 10.07 -2.74
N SER A 380 -21.87 11.38 -2.56
CA SER A 380 -21.87 11.98 -1.21
C SER A 380 -23.22 11.74 -0.52
N PHE A 381 -23.23 11.13 0.67
CA PHE A 381 -24.45 10.89 1.45
C PHE A 381 -24.60 11.82 2.66
N LYS A 382 -23.99 13.01 2.58
CA LYS A 382 -24.12 13.98 3.65
C LYS A 382 -25.56 14.48 3.75
N LYS A 383 -26.28 13.99 4.76
CA LYS A 383 -27.60 14.51 5.10
C LYS A 383 -27.41 15.74 5.98
N ASN A 384 -27.82 16.89 5.45
CA ASN A 384 -27.69 18.16 6.15
C ASN A 384 -28.92 18.48 7.02
N THR A 385 -30.01 17.72 6.85
CA THR A 385 -31.28 17.96 7.51
C THR A 385 -31.97 16.64 7.80
N SER A 386 -32.47 16.50 9.01
CA SER A 386 -33.33 15.39 9.45
C SER A 386 -34.69 15.95 9.85
N THR A 387 -35.77 15.26 9.50
CA THR A 387 -37.13 15.59 9.94
C THR A 387 -37.83 14.33 10.35
N TRP A 388 -38.46 14.31 11.52
CA TRP A 388 -39.25 13.14 11.93
C TRP A 388 -40.44 12.93 10.99
N LEU A 389 -40.47 11.76 10.36
CA LEU A 389 -41.60 11.27 9.59
C LEU A 389 -42.02 9.92 10.17
N PRO A 390 -43.31 9.54 10.09
CA PRO A 390 -43.73 8.18 10.35
C PRO A 390 -42.85 7.21 9.58
N TYR A 391 -42.31 6.20 10.26
CA TYR A 391 -41.48 5.21 9.60
C TYR A 391 -42.34 4.47 8.57
N ALA A 392 -42.04 4.69 7.30
CA ALA A 392 -42.59 3.89 6.21
C ALA A 392 -41.52 2.86 5.85
N ALA A 393 -41.81 1.58 6.08
CA ALA A 393 -40.92 0.52 5.63
C ALA A 393 -40.65 0.73 4.13
N PRO A 394 -39.38 0.74 3.70
CA PRO A 394 -39.06 0.85 2.28
C PRO A 394 -39.83 -0.27 1.57
N HIS A 395 -40.71 0.09 0.64
CA HIS A 395 -41.44 -0.90 -0.14
C HIS A 395 -40.41 -1.72 -0.91
N SER A 396 -40.13 -2.93 -0.43
CA SER A 396 -39.11 -3.82 -0.96
C SER A 396 -39.56 -4.40 -2.29
N ASN A 397 -39.51 -3.59 -3.35
CA ASN A 397 -39.35 -4.10 -4.72
C ASN A 397 -37.88 -4.48 -4.99
N VAL A 398 -37.02 -4.46 -3.97
CA VAL A 398 -35.63 -4.89 -4.06
C VAL A 398 -35.63 -6.41 -4.12
N THR A 399 -35.47 -6.95 -5.33
CA THR A 399 -35.22 -8.38 -5.58
C THR A 399 -34.08 -8.86 -4.67
N ALA A 400 -34.26 -10.03 -4.05
CA ALA A 400 -33.40 -10.66 -3.03
C ALA A 400 -31.92 -10.91 -3.41
N ASP A 401 -31.41 -10.32 -4.49
CA ASP A 401 -30.17 -10.70 -5.15
C ASP A 401 -28.94 -9.83 -4.79
N GLY A 402 -28.84 -9.23 -3.59
CA GLY A 402 -27.54 -8.61 -3.29
C GLY A 402 -27.26 -7.89 -1.98
N ASN A 403 -28.24 -7.61 -1.12
CA ASN A 403 -27.95 -6.93 0.15
C ASN A 403 -27.72 -7.91 1.29
N VAL A 404 -26.53 -8.55 1.28
CA VAL A 404 -26.03 -9.40 2.38
C VAL A 404 -26.05 -8.71 3.74
N PHE A 405 -26.04 -7.37 3.76
CA PHE A 405 -26.13 -6.58 4.99
C PHE A 405 -27.52 -6.59 5.65
N ILE A 406 -28.59 -6.90 4.91
CA ILE A 406 -29.96 -6.92 5.45
C ILE A 406 -30.16 -8.12 6.38
N ASP A 407 -29.67 -9.30 5.99
CA ASP A 407 -29.78 -10.53 6.79
C ASP A 407 -28.84 -10.58 8.00
N THR A 408 -27.81 -9.73 8.03
CA THR A 408 -26.78 -9.76 9.08
C THR A 408 -27.18 -9.00 10.35
N TRP A 409 -28.22 -8.14 10.33
CA TRP A 409 -28.73 -7.48 11.54
C TRP A 409 -29.26 -8.46 12.58
N ALA A 410 -30.04 -9.45 12.15
CA ALA A 410 -30.55 -10.49 13.04
C ALA A 410 -29.43 -11.36 13.62
N LEU A 411 -28.36 -11.58 12.84
CA LEU A 411 -27.15 -12.28 13.28
C LEU A 411 -26.30 -11.44 14.23
N TRP A 412 -26.22 -10.11 14.03
CA TRP A 412 -25.56 -9.16 14.93
C TRP A 412 -26.26 -9.10 16.29
N TYR A 413 -27.59 -8.93 16.32
CA TYR A 413 -28.32 -8.75 17.59
C TYR A 413 -28.63 -10.04 18.32
N GLY A 414 -28.86 -11.15 17.61
CA GLY A 414 -28.99 -12.47 18.23
C GLY A 414 -27.68 -12.98 18.85
N ALA A 415 -26.58 -12.24 18.63
CA ALA A 415 -25.23 -12.54 19.03
C ALA A 415 -24.58 -11.32 19.74
N MET A 416 -25.30 -10.63 20.64
CA MET A 416 -24.70 -9.69 21.60
C MET A 416 -25.18 -10.02 23.03
N PRO A 417 -24.32 -10.02 24.06
CA PRO A 417 -24.79 -10.09 25.43
C PRO A 417 -25.56 -8.81 25.71
N SER A 418 -26.70 -8.91 26.37
CA SER A 418 -27.67 -7.83 26.54
C SER A 418 -27.21 -6.64 27.42
N SER A 419 -25.93 -6.49 27.70
CA SER A 419 -25.39 -5.54 28.67
C SER A 419 -24.50 -4.42 28.10
N ASP A 420 -24.00 -4.48 26.85
CA ASP A 420 -22.73 -3.78 26.55
C ASP A 420 -22.76 -2.66 25.49
N PHE A 421 -23.92 -2.19 24.98
CA PHE A 421 -23.96 -0.95 24.19
C PHE A 421 -24.17 0.27 25.11
N MET A 422 -23.08 0.75 25.72
CA MET A 422 -23.05 2.00 26.47
C MET A 422 -22.36 3.07 25.63
N LEU A 423 -23.13 4.05 25.14
CA LEU A 423 -22.54 5.30 24.66
C LEU A 423 -22.13 6.10 25.92
N ASP A 424 -20.84 6.25 26.16
CA ASP A 424 -20.34 7.05 27.28
C ASP A 424 -20.71 8.52 27.05
N TYR A 425 -21.70 8.98 27.80
CA TYR A 425 -22.38 10.24 27.58
C TYR A 425 -21.85 11.30 28.55
N SER A 426 -20.82 12.04 28.12
CA SER A 426 -20.26 13.16 28.89
C SER A 426 -20.91 14.51 28.51
N GLY A 427 -22.08 14.81 29.11
CA GLY A 427 -22.41 16.20 29.48
C GLY A 427 -23.29 17.07 28.55
N SER A 428 -24.14 16.51 27.68
CA SER A 428 -25.21 17.27 26.99
C SER A 428 -26.57 16.78 27.48
N GLU A 429 -27.64 17.60 27.59
CA GLU A 429 -28.98 17.09 27.98
C GLU A 429 -29.80 16.58 26.77
N THR A 430 -29.24 16.68 25.56
CA THR A 430 -29.93 16.36 24.30
C THR A 430 -28.98 15.73 23.29
N ALA A 431 -29.47 14.77 22.50
CA ALA A 431 -28.76 14.22 21.35
C ALA A 431 -29.43 14.69 20.04
N THR A 432 -28.65 15.26 19.13
CA THR A 432 -29.11 15.68 17.80
C THR A 432 -28.85 14.59 16.76
N VAL A 433 -29.86 14.24 15.98
CA VAL A 433 -29.71 13.31 14.85
C VAL A 433 -29.20 14.07 13.63
N LEU A 434 -27.92 13.89 13.34
CA LEU A 434 -27.36 14.05 12.00
C LEU A 434 -27.50 12.70 11.28
N ALA A 435 -28.74 12.33 10.91
CA ALA A 435 -29.01 11.18 10.04
C ALA A 435 -28.92 11.61 8.60
#